data_AF-A0A4R0YLI8-F1
#
_entry.id   AF-A0A4R0YLI8-F1
#
_cell.length_a   1.000
_cell.length_b   1.000
_cell.length_c   1.000
_cell.angle_alpha   90.00
_cell.angle_beta   90.00
_cell.angle_gamma   90.00
#
_symmetry.space_group_name_H-M   'P 1'
#
loop_
_entity.id
_entity.type
_entity.pdbx_description
1 polymer ?
#
loop_
_entity_poly.entity_id
_entity_poly.type
_entity_poly.pdbx_seq_one_letter_code
_entity_poly.pdbx_strand_id
1 'polypeptide(L)'
;MNRRGSHHGRRDIHLIGCLDSDINGKRLFTRTLAPFKSHDDEDSLTCAVQRAITDHPGRCNAAVRRTRLPPDPISNEAFFQTKGDSMKQHLVALLALACAGCSPVVTRVNVPDMDKSASLHVSDMRVPTEKQDKIFSLLITSKEYGVMRVGDARLSPSAVRLLQHEAFKKLGADGKPHDVTVYHFVIYQNMRAQLRAGAIGAGFGGVIGASVANAMANHDATAQTHIVDEMAFNSVTDEYLRGTYSPAENPDKGSVFIVYVDTEIDGKKVFTRTLTTMKAQPNHDALTDAVELAIANHLSQYGVAKDASTSMQGHDGSQSPSADRMAGASP
;
A
#
# COMPACT_ATOMS: atom_id res chain seq x y z
N MET A 1 -13.09 -14.16 -48.51
CA MET A 1 -11.98 -13.34 -49.07
C MET A 1 -11.55 -12.37 -47.98
N ASN A 2 -10.66 -12.74 -47.06
CA ASN A 2 -9.20 -12.81 -47.19
C ASN A 2 -8.54 -11.43 -47.33
N ARG A 3 -7.98 -10.90 -46.23
CA ARG A 3 -6.73 -10.12 -46.23
C ARG A 3 -6.11 -10.12 -44.82
N ARG A 4 -5.01 -10.89 -44.72
CA ARG A 4 -4.02 -10.86 -43.64
C ARG A 4 -3.14 -9.61 -43.81
N GLY A 5 -2.77 -8.96 -42.71
CA GLY A 5 -1.61 -8.04 -42.62
C GLY A 5 -0.92 -8.36 -41.30
N SER A 6 0.16 -9.14 -41.29
CA SER A 6 1.56 -8.81 -41.59
C SER A 6 2.25 -8.05 -40.46
N HIS A 7 3.11 -8.81 -39.78
CA HIS A 7 4.06 -8.42 -38.73
C HIS A 7 4.90 -7.19 -39.10
N HIS A 8 5.13 -6.31 -38.13
CA HIS A 8 6.28 -5.41 -38.09
C HIS A 8 7.02 -5.58 -36.77
N GLY A 9 8.26 -6.05 -36.86
CA GLY A 9 9.16 -6.28 -35.74
C GLY A 9 9.56 -4.97 -35.08
N ARG A 10 9.42 -4.91 -33.75
CA ARG A 10 10.12 -3.93 -32.93
C ARG A 10 11.57 -4.35 -32.82
N ARG A 11 12.45 -3.39 -33.15
CA ARG A 11 13.89 -3.47 -32.95
C ARG A 11 14.18 -3.24 -31.48
N ASP A 12 14.90 -4.16 -30.85
CA ASP A 12 15.44 -3.96 -29.51
C ASP A 12 16.48 -2.84 -29.54
N ILE A 13 16.23 -1.79 -28.76
CA ILE A 13 17.19 -0.71 -28.52
C ILE A 13 18.06 -1.14 -27.34
N HIS A 14 19.31 -1.53 -27.62
CA HIS A 14 20.31 -1.72 -26.59
C HIS A 14 20.85 -0.36 -26.13
N LEU A 15 20.36 0.14 -24.99
CA LEU A 15 21.04 1.23 -24.28
C LEU A 15 22.30 0.64 -23.62
N ILE A 16 23.46 0.99 -24.14
CA ILE A 16 24.75 0.75 -23.50
C ILE A 16 25.03 1.96 -22.61
N GLY A 17 24.72 1.86 -21.33
CA GLY A 17 25.18 2.81 -20.32
C GLY A 17 26.59 2.47 -19.88
N CYS A 18 27.57 3.28 -20.23
CA CYS A 18 28.90 3.23 -19.62
C CYS A 18 28.89 4.14 -18.39
N LEU A 19 29.01 3.56 -17.20
CA LEU A 19 29.26 4.31 -15.97
C LEU A 19 30.78 4.43 -15.79
N ASP A 20 31.30 5.65 -15.94
CA ASP A 20 32.66 6.01 -15.55
C ASP A 20 32.59 6.39 -14.06
N SER A 21 33.25 5.62 -13.19
CA SER A 21 33.31 5.90 -11.76
C SER A 21 34.76 5.83 -11.33
N ASP A 22 35.32 7.00 -10.99
CA ASP A 22 36.69 7.14 -10.53
C ASP A 22 36.70 7.09 -9.00
N ILE A 23 37.25 6.01 -8.45
CA ILE A 23 37.49 5.86 -7.01
C ILE A 23 38.99 5.65 -6.84
N ASN A 24 39.66 6.62 -6.21
CA ASN A 24 41.10 6.63 -5.91
C ASN A 24 42.02 6.51 -7.14
N GLY A 25 41.68 7.16 -8.25
CA GLY A 25 42.59 7.30 -9.41
C GLY A 25 42.85 6.00 -10.17
N LYS A 26 41.99 4.99 -10.01
CA LYS A 26 42.03 3.73 -10.76
C LYS A 26 40.71 3.54 -11.49
N ARG A 27 40.74 3.73 -12.81
CA ARG A 27 39.62 3.40 -13.70
C ARG A 27 39.41 1.89 -13.74
N LEU A 28 38.25 1.44 -13.32
CA LEU A 28 37.79 0.06 -13.47
C LEU A 28 36.69 0.04 -14.53
N PHE A 29 36.95 -0.65 -15.64
CA PHE A 29 35.94 -0.94 -16.66
C PHE A 29 35.29 -2.28 -16.36
N THR A 30 34.05 -2.27 -15.90
CA THR A 30 33.26 -3.49 -15.76
C THR A 30 32.22 -3.54 -16.86
N ARG A 31 32.39 -4.46 -17.82
CA ARG A 31 31.46 -4.66 -18.94
C ARG A 31 30.62 -5.90 -18.64
N THR A 32 29.43 -5.70 -18.08
CA THR A 32 28.49 -6.80 -17.82
C THR A 32 27.47 -6.87 -18.96
N LEU A 33 27.57 -7.90 -19.80
CA LEU A 33 26.54 -8.24 -20.78
C LEU A 33 25.64 -9.31 -20.17
N ALA A 34 24.43 -8.93 -19.76
CA ALA A 34 23.39 -9.89 -19.42
C ALA A 34 22.11 -9.53 -20.20
N PRO A 35 21.49 -10.49 -20.92
CA PRO A 35 20.22 -10.25 -21.59
C PRO A 35 19.09 -10.17 -20.56
N PHE A 36 18.47 -9.00 -20.43
CA PHE A 36 17.23 -8.83 -19.68
C PHE A 36 16.06 -9.34 -20.54
N LYS A 37 15.46 -10.47 -20.17
CA LYS A 37 14.13 -10.86 -20.63
C LYS A 37 13.12 -10.39 -19.59
N SER A 38 12.15 -9.59 -20.03
CA SER A 38 11.00 -9.20 -19.22
C SER A 38 10.02 -10.38 -19.12
N HIS A 39 10.07 -11.11 -18.02
CA HIS A 39 8.93 -11.86 -17.49
C HIS A 39 9.11 -12.11 -15.98
N ASP A 40 7.98 -12.34 -15.33
CA ASP A 40 7.68 -12.17 -13.91
C ASP A 40 8.44 -13.08 -12.93
N ASP A 41 9.72 -12.77 -12.64
CA ASP A 41 10.49 -13.51 -11.62
C ASP A 41 11.05 -12.57 -10.54
N GLU A 42 10.28 -12.32 -9.47
CA GLU A 42 10.84 -11.77 -8.21
C GLU A 42 11.85 -12.73 -7.56
N ASP A 43 11.84 -14.02 -7.92
CA ASP A 43 12.80 -15.00 -7.42
C ASP A 43 14.20 -14.87 -8.08
N SER A 44 14.31 -14.14 -9.19
CA SER A 44 15.56 -13.94 -9.94
C SER A 44 16.55 -13.01 -9.22
N LEU A 45 16.08 -11.95 -8.58
CA LEU A 45 16.96 -10.95 -7.93
C LEU A 45 17.66 -11.51 -6.69
N THR A 46 16.98 -12.37 -5.93
CA THR A 46 17.57 -13.06 -4.77
C THR A 46 18.63 -14.09 -5.21
N CYS A 47 18.42 -14.74 -6.36
CA CYS A 47 19.38 -15.70 -6.92
C CYS A 47 20.64 -15.02 -7.51
N ALA A 48 20.50 -13.83 -8.10
CA ALA A 48 21.61 -13.08 -8.67
C ALA A 48 22.60 -12.57 -7.60
N VAL A 49 22.10 -12.13 -6.44
CA VAL A 49 22.94 -11.69 -5.32
C VAL A 49 23.66 -12.88 -4.67
N GLN A 50 23.03 -14.04 -4.57
CA GLN A 50 23.67 -15.24 -4.02
C GLN A 50 24.80 -15.79 -4.93
N ARG A 51 24.66 -15.67 -6.25
CA ARG A 51 25.68 -16.12 -7.24
C ARG A 51 26.91 -15.22 -7.33
N ALA A 52 26.79 -13.94 -7.00
CA ALA A 52 27.94 -13.02 -6.99
C ALA A 52 28.91 -13.27 -5.81
N ILE A 53 28.46 -13.97 -4.76
CA ILE A 53 29.24 -14.21 -3.53
C ILE A 53 30.03 -15.53 -3.60
N THR A 54 29.63 -16.50 -4.43
CA THR A 54 30.20 -17.86 -4.41
C THR A 54 31.21 -18.18 -5.53
N ASP A 55 31.40 -17.32 -6.54
CA ASP A 55 32.26 -17.62 -7.69
C ASP A 55 33.47 -16.69 -7.82
N HIS A 56 34.35 -16.66 -6.80
CA HIS A 56 35.73 -16.16 -6.95
C HIS A 56 36.75 -17.03 -6.18
N PRO A 57 37.26 -18.13 -6.76
CA PRO A 57 38.51 -18.74 -6.32
C PRO A 57 39.68 -18.03 -7.03
N GLY A 58 40.05 -16.84 -6.56
CA GLY A 58 41.11 -16.03 -7.19
C GLY A 58 41.97 -15.31 -6.16
N ARG A 59 43.18 -15.83 -5.96
CA ARG A 59 44.22 -15.29 -5.07
C ARG A 59 44.50 -13.80 -5.32
N CYS A 60 44.25 -12.95 -4.31
CA CYS A 60 44.84 -11.62 -4.21
C CYS A 60 45.69 -11.55 -2.93
N ASN A 61 46.96 -11.95 -3.04
CA ASN A 61 47.97 -11.65 -2.03
C ASN A 61 48.37 -10.17 -2.16
N ALA A 62 47.61 -9.27 -1.53
CA ALA A 62 48.04 -7.89 -1.35
C ALA A 62 48.86 -7.79 -0.06
N ALA A 63 50.18 -7.72 -0.21
CA ALA A 63 51.11 -7.44 0.87
C ALA A 63 50.90 -6.02 1.42
N VAL A 64 50.16 -5.91 2.52
CA VAL A 64 50.00 -4.67 3.28
C VAL A 64 51.27 -4.44 4.11
N ARG A 65 52.18 -3.58 3.63
CA ARG A 65 53.28 -3.04 4.44
C ARG A 65 52.70 -2.12 5.51
N ARG A 66 52.72 -2.57 6.77
CA ARG A 66 52.49 -1.72 7.96
C ARG A 66 53.72 -0.84 8.17
N THR A 67 53.62 0.45 7.84
CA THR A 67 54.51 1.48 8.36
C THR A 67 54.18 1.69 9.85
N ARG A 68 55.12 1.34 10.74
CA ARG A 68 55.05 1.65 12.17
C ARG A 68 55.28 3.15 12.35
N LEU A 69 54.33 3.84 12.96
CA LEU A 69 54.54 5.17 13.53
C LEU A 69 55.31 5.06 14.85
N PRO A 70 56.17 6.04 15.19
CA PRO A 70 56.89 6.07 16.47
C PRO A 70 55.93 6.31 17.64
N PRO A 71 56.24 5.78 18.84
CA PRO A 71 55.47 6.05 20.04
C PRO A 71 55.81 7.43 20.61
N ASP A 72 54.79 8.27 20.82
CA ASP A 72 54.94 9.49 21.60
C ASP A 72 55.02 9.15 23.10
N PRO A 73 55.95 9.77 23.86
CA PRO A 73 56.01 9.64 25.31
C PRO A 73 54.99 10.59 25.94
N ILE A 74 53.76 10.12 26.14
CA ILE A 74 52.79 10.84 26.96
C ILE A 74 53.00 10.44 28.42
N SER A 75 53.41 11.44 29.20
CA SER A 75 53.51 11.48 30.65
C SER A 75 52.32 10.82 31.33
N ASN A 76 52.62 9.80 32.12
CA ASN A 76 51.79 9.33 33.21
C ASN A 76 51.71 10.45 34.25
N GLU A 77 50.52 10.96 34.53
CA GLU A 77 49.96 11.01 35.89
C GLU A 77 48.59 11.68 35.91
N ALA A 78 47.77 11.17 36.82
CA ALA A 78 46.52 11.72 37.32
C ALA A 78 45.20 11.30 36.63
N PHE A 79 44.29 10.83 37.48
CA PHE A 79 42.85 10.65 37.30
C PHE A 79 42.33 9.40 36.58
N PHE A 80 42.53 8.24 37.21
CA PHE A 80 41.54 7.14 37.15
C PHE A 80 41.11 6.73 38.56
N GLN A 81 40.26 7.53 39.19
CA GLN A 81 39.50 7.11 40.36
C GLN A 81 38.07 7.64 40.29
N THR A 82 37.12 6.72 40.48
CA THR A 82 35.64 6.85 40.41
C THR A 82 35.00 6.85 39.01
N LYS A 83 35.05 5.70 38.30
CA LYS A 83 34.38 5.53 36.99
C LYS A 83 33.50 4.28 36.87
N GLY A 84 33.01 3.75 38.00
CA GLY A 84 32.12 2.57 38.05
C GLY A 84 30.63 2.91 38.10
N ASP A 85 30.25 3.97 38.83
CA ASP A 85 28.83 4.29 39.06
C ASP A 85 28.22 5.19 37.97
N SER A 86 29.05 5.96 37.26
CA SER A 86 28.60 6.80 36.13
C SER A 86 28.12 5.99 34.92
N MET A 87 28.72 4.81 34.65
CA MET A 87 28.30 3.97 33.52
C MET A 87 26.94 3.31 33.76
N LYS A 88 26.63 2.92 35.01
CA LYS A 88 25.32 2.37 35.40
C LYS A 88 24.21 3.41 35.27
N GLN A 89 24.48 4.64 35.68
CA GLN A 89 23.53 5.75 35.56
C GLN A 89 23.20 6.06 34.09
N HIS A 90 24.19 6.03 33.20
CA HIS A 90 23.94 6.26 31.77
C HIS A 90 23.21 5.10 31.09
N LEU A 91 23.49 3.85 31.46
CA LEU A 91 22.75 2.69 30.96
C LEU A 91 21.28 2.71 31.39
N VAL A 92 21.00 3.04 32.66
CA VAL A 92 19.63 3.17 33.17
C VAL A 92 18.90 4.33 32.50
N ALA A 93 19.57 5.46 32.26
CA ALA A 93 18.97 6.59 31.54
C ALA A 93 18.67 6.25 30.07
N LEU A 94 19.57 5.55 29.37
CA LEU A 94 19.35 5.07 27.99
C LEU A 94 18.20 4.06 27.93
N LEU A 95 18.12 3.14 28.89
CA LEU A 95 17.03 2.16 28.96
C LEU A 95 15.69 2.83 29.29
N ALA A 96 15.66 3.79 30.21
CA ALA A 96 14.47 4.56 30.53
C ALA A 96 13.99 5.37 29.31
N LEU A 97 14.91 5.96 28.53
CA LEU A 97 14.57 6.67 27.30
C LEU A 97 14.05 5.72 26.20
N ALA A 98 14.59 4.50 26.12
CA ALA A 98 14.08 3.46 25.21
C ALA A 98 12.68 2.97 25.60
N CYS A 99 12.35 2.91 26.89
CA CYS A 99 11.04 2.48 27.38
C CYS A 99 9.96 3.58 27.34
N ALA A 100 10.33 4.87 27.33
CA ALA A 100 9.38 5.98 27.31
C ALA A 100 8.64 6.18 25.96
N GLY A 101 9.06 5.47 24.90
CA GLY A 101 8.57 5.67 23.53
C GLY A 101 7.39 4.79 23.08
N CYS A 102 6.88 3.88 23.90
CA CYS A 102 5.89 2.88 23.47
C CYS A 102 4.42 3.35 23.62
N SER A 103 4.12 4.62 23.36
CA SER A 103 2.71 5.04 23.24
C SER A 103 2.24 4.79 21.81
N PRO A 104 1.14 4.07 21.57
CA PRO A 104 0.59 3.92 20.24
C PRO A 104 0.21 5.31 19.71
N VAL A 105 0.68 5.63 18.51
CA VAL A 105 0.26 6.84 17.79
C VAL A 105 -1.22 6.67 17.45
N VAL A 106 -2.07 7.49 18.06
CA VAL A 106 -3.51 7.55 17.77
C VAL A 106 -3.76 8.77 16.91
N THR A 107 -4.24 8.56 15.69
CA THR A 107 -4.68 9.65 14.82
C THR A 107 -6.02 10.18 15.30
N ARG A 108 -6.07 11.45 15.68
CA ARG A 108 -7.31 12.13 16.07
C ARG A 108 -7.91 12.84 14.87
N VAL A 109 -9.13 12.45 14.52
CA VAL A 109 -9.91 13.08 13.45
C VAL A 109 -10.96 13.97 14.09
N ASN A 110 -10.91 15.26 13.79
CA ASN A 110 -11.90 16.21 14.26
C ASN A 110 -13.05 16.27 13.26
N VAL A 111 -14.08 15.46 13.48
CA VAL A 111 -15.30 15.45 12.65
C VAL A 111 -16.38 16.28 13.33
N PRO A 112 -16.90 17.35 12.70
CA PRO A 112 -17.97 18.16 13.28
C PRO A 112 -19.27 17.35 13.37
N ASP A 113 -20.14 17.71 14.32
CA ASP A 113 -21.50 17.16 14.44
C ASP A 113 -21.58 15.62 14.64
N MET A 114 -20.52 15.00 15.17
CA MET A 114 -20.51 13.57 15.46
C MET A 114 -21.71 13.13 16.31
N ASP A 115 -22.13 13.93 17.29
CA ASP A 115 -23.22 13.58 18.21
C ASP A 115 -24.56 13.36 17.51
N LYS A 116 -24.84 14.06 16.40
CA LYS A 116 -26.11 13.92 15.65
C LYS A 116 -26.29 12.52 15.07
N SER A 117 -25.18 11.92 14.64
CA SER A 117 -25.16 10.59 14.05
C SER A 117 -25.33 9.43 15.05
N ALA A 118 -25.34 9.71 16.36
CA ALA A 118 -25.57 8.68 17.38
C ALA A 118 -27.00 8.09 17.32
N SER A 119 -27.92 8.78 16.62
CA SER A 119 -29.29 8.33 16.39
C SER A 119 -29.41 7.18 15.39
N LEU A 120 -28.41 6.99 14.51
CA LEU A 120 -28.39 5.89 13.55
C LEU A 120 -28.00 4.59 14.27
N HIS A 121 -28.82 3.54 14.16
CA HIS A 121 -28.49 2.25 14.73
C HIS A 121 -27.39 1.56 13.90
N VAL A 122 -26.30 1.17 14.56
CA VAL A 122 -25.19 0.45 13.92
C VAL A 122 -24.84 -0.76 14.75
N SER A 123 -24.93 -1.94 14.13
CA SER A 123 -24.52 -3.22 14.71
C SER A 123 -23.16 -3.63 14.17
N ASP A 124 -22.14 -3.68 15.03
CA ASP A 124 -20.78 -4.10 14.67
C ASP A 124 -20.60 -5.60 14.90
N MET A 125 -20.79 -6.39 13.83
CA MET A 125 -20.66 -7.85 13.80
C MET A 125 -19.27 -8.33 13.40
N ARG A 126 -18.28 -7.42 13.29
CA ARG A 126 -16.90 -7.78 12.93
C ARG A 126 -16.29 -8.74 13.94
N VAL A 127 -15.47 -9.66 13.43
CA VAL A 127 -14.70 -10.56 14.29
C VAL A 127 -13.74 -9.75 15.20
N PRO A 128 -13.55 -10.12 16.48
CA PRO A 128 -12.76 -9.31 17.42
C PRO A 128 -11.31 -9.10 16.99
N THR A 129 -10.74 -10.05 16.25
CA THR A 129 -9.37 -9.97 15.74
C THR A 129 -9.20 -8.78 14.81
N GLU A 130 -10.17 -8.48 13.95
CA GLU A 130 -10.14 -7.37 12.98
C GLU A 130 -9.99 -6.00 13.63
N LYS A 131 -10.38 -5.87 14.91
CA LYS A 131 -10.33 -4.62 15.67
C LYS A 131 -8.94 -4.31 16.27
N GLN A 132 -7.99 -5.26 16.21
CA GLN A 132 -6.67 -5.17 16.86
C GLN A 132 -5.55 -4.89 15.87
N ASP A 133 -4.43 -4.28 16.26
CA ASP A 133 -3.27 -4.21 15.37
C ASP A 133 -2.61 -5.58 15.20
N LYS A 134 -2.09 -5.88 14.01
CA LYS A 134 -1.30 -7.10 13.76
C LYS A 134 -0.21 -6.84 12.73
N ILE A 135 1.04 -7.04 13.12
CA ILE A 135 2.18 -7.10 12.22
C ILE A 135 2.38 -8.56 11.82
N PHE A 136 2.33 -8.88 10.52
CA PHE A 136 2.44 -10.26 10.07
C PHE A 136 3.88 -10.78 10.18
N SER A 137 4.87 -10.00 9.71
CA SER A 137 6.27 -10.36 9.89
C SER A 137 7.20 -9.15 9.99
N LEU A 138 8.19 -9.26 10.87
CA LEU A 138 9.30 -8.32 11.00
C LEU A 138 10.54 -8.74 10.20
N LEU A 139 10.58 -9.95 9.64
CA LEU A 139 11.72 -10.48 8.92
C LEU A 139 11.69 -10.06 7.45
N ILE A 140 12.68 -9.30 6.98
CA ILE A 140 12.76 -8.75 5.60
C ILE A 140 12.62 -9.85 4.52
N THR A 141 13.13 -11.05 4.81
CA THR A 141 13.11 -12.21 3.91
C THR A 141 11.74 -12.90 3.85
N SER A 142 10.83 -12.62 4.78
CA SER A 142 9.47 -13.18 4.78
C SER A 142 8.61 -12.56 3.68
N LYS A 143 7.69 -13.36 3.12
CA LYS A 143 6.67 -12.88 2.16
C LYS A 143 5.67 -11.92 2.80
N GLU A 144 5.49 -12.03 4.11
CA GLU A 144 4.59 -11.24 4.94
C GLU A 144 5.17 -9.89 5.36
N TYR A 145 6.46 -9.68 5.11
CA TYR A 145 7.17 -8.49 5.55
C TYR A 145 6.57 -7.20 5.00
N GLY A 146 6.36 -6.23 5.89
CA GLY A 146 5.83 -4.92 5.52
C GLY A 146 4.32 -4.90 5.25
N VAL A 147 3.61 -6.00 5.53
CA VAL A 147 2.16 -6.01 5.60
C VAL A 147 1.74 -5.99 7.06
N MET A 148 0.77 -5.15 7.39
CA MET A 148 0.16 -5.12 8.72
C MET A 148 -1.31 -4.78 8.65
N ARG A 149 -2.08 -5.27 9.61
CA ARG A 149 -3.47 -4.88 9.83
C ARG A 149 -3.52 -3.78 10.89
N VAL A 150 -4.29 -2.74 10.58
CA VAL A 150 -4.49 -1.57 11.43
C VAL A 150 -5.79 -1.79 12.21
N GLY A 151 -5.70 -1.74 13.54
CA GLY A 151 -6.82 -1.86 14.45
C GLY A 151 -7.51 -0.53 14.76
N ASP A 152 -8.65 -0.62 15.43
CA ASP A 152 -9.50 0.54 15.75
C ASP A 152 -8.80 1.54 16.68
N ALA A 153 -7.83 1.09 17.50
CA ALA A 153 -7.10 1.93 18.44
C ALA A 153 -6.22 2.99 17.76
N ARG A 154 -5.94 2.85 16.45
CA ARG A 154 -5.12 3.78 15.68
C ARG A 154 -5.88 5.02 15.22
N LEU A 155 -7.21 5.01 15.31
CA LEU A 155 -8.08 6.08 14.85
C LEU A 155 -9.06 6.50 15.95
N SER A 156 -9.18 7.81 16.20
CA SER A 156 -10.13 8.37 17.15
C SER A 156 -10.90 9.52 16.48
N PRO A 157 -12.22 9.37 16.20
CA PRO A 157 -13.08 8.22 16.51
C PRO A 157 -12.77 6.97 15.68
N SER A 158 -13.33 5.81 16.07
CA SER A 158 -13.11 4.54 15.35
C SER A 158 -13.65 4.58 13.92
N ALA A 159 -13.14 3.72 13.04
CA ALA A 159 -13.57 3.67 11.64
C ALA A 159 -15.08 3.39 11.52
N VAL A 160 -15.64 2.47 12.32
CA VAL A 160 -17.09 2.20 12.36
C VAL A 160 -17.89 3.45 12.77
N ARG A 161 -17.35 4.26 13.69
CA ARG A 161 -18.00 5.49 14.13
C ARG A 161 -17.98 6.57 13.04
N LEU A 162 -16.91 6.64 12.23
CA LEU A 162 -16.86 7.47 11.02
C LEU A 162 -17.87 7.00 9.97
N LEU A 163 -17.97 5.67 9.75
CA LEU A 163 -18.97 5.09 8.86
C LEU A 163 -20.39 5.43 9.29
N GLN A 164 -20.70 5.33 10.58
CA GLN A 164 -22.00 5.73 11.14
C GLN A 164 -22.30 7.20 10.85
N HIS A 165 -21.31 8.08 11.00
CA HIS A 165 -21.47 9.51 10.75
C HIS A 165 -21.76 9.81 9.28
N GLU A 166 -20.96 9.26 8.37
CA GLU A 166 -21.16 9.45 6.93
C GLU A 166 -22.42 8.77 6.41
N ALA A 167 -22.77 7.60 6.94
CA ALA A 167 -24.04 6.92 6.64
C ALA A 167 -25.24 7.78 7.10
N PHE A 168 -25.18 8.36 8.30
CA PHE A 168 -26.22 9.26 8.80
C PHE A 168 -26.37 10.50 7.89
N LYS A 169 -25.26 11.12 7.48
CA LYS A 169 -25.29 12.27 6.57
C LYS A 169 -25.88 11.92 5.21
N LYS A 170 -25.61 10.72 4.71
CA LYS A 170 -26.06 10.28 3.39
C LYS A 170 -27.51 9.79 3.36
N LEU A 171 -27.91 8.99 4.36
CA LEU A 171 -29.20 8.31 4.41
C LEU A 171 -30.25 9.12 5.21
N GLY A 172 -29.81 9.91 6.19
CA GLY A 172 -30.68 10.69 7.06
C GLY A 172 -31.49 11.79 6.35
N ALA A 173 -31.16 12.11 5.10
CA ALA A 173 -31.94 13.05 4.28
C ALA A 173 -33.39 12.61 4.07
N ASP A 174 -33.66 11.30 4.08
CA ASP A 174 -35.00 10.75 3.83
C ASP A 174 -35.88 10.73 5.09
N GLY A 175 -35.31 11.06 6.27
CA GLY A 175 -36.01 11.08 7.55
C GLY A 175 -36.47 9.70 8.06
N LYS A 176 -36.08 8.62 7.38
CA LYS A 176 -36.42 7.24 7.74
C LYS A 176 -35.37 6.66 8.70
N PRO A 177 -35.76 5.78 9.62
CA PRO A 177 -34.81 4.98 10.36
C PRO A 177 -34.12 4.00 9.41
N HIS A 178 -32.79 3.96 9.47
CA HIS A 178 -31.96 3.02 8.74
C HIS A 178 -31.25 2.11 9.73
N ASP A 179 -31.10 0.83 9.38
CA ASP A 179 -30.31 -0.12 10.15
C ASP A 179 -29.05 -0.49 9.37
N VAL A 180 -27.89 -0.39 10.03
CA VAL A 180 -26.58 -0.64 9.43
C VAL A 180 -25.88 -1.74 10.21
N THR A 181 -25.71 -2.90 9.58
CA THR A 181 -24.89 -3.99 10.13
C THR A 181 -23.53 -4.02 9.44
N VAL A 182 -22.45 -4.08 10.21
CA VAL A 182 -21.06 -4.11 9.71
C VAL A 182 -20.48 -5.51 9.93
N TYR A 183 -20.18 -6.23 8.84
CA TYR A 183 -19.61 -7.58 8.90
C TYR A 183 -18.08 -7.56 8.85
N HIS A 184 -17.50 -6.72 7.99
CA HIS A 184 -16.06 -6.52 7.88
C HIS A 184 -15.74 -5.04 7.76
N PHE A 185 -14.79 -4.57 8.55
CA PHE A 185 -14.17 -3.26 8.34
C PHE A 185 -12.71 -3.36 8.72
N VAL A 186 -11.89 -3.67 7.72
CA VAL A 186 -10.49 -4.06 7.90
C VAL A 186 -9.59 -3.17 7.07
N ILE A 187 -8.54 -2.67 7.69
CA ILE A 187 -7.56 -1.80 7.06
C ILE A 187 -6.21 -2.52 7.08
N TYR A 188 -5.63 -2.70 5.90
CA TYR A 188 -4.26 -3.20 5.76
C TYR A 188 -3.34 -2.08 5.27
N GLN A 189 -2.16 -1.99 5.87
CA GLN A 189 -1.04 -1.24 5.33
C GLN A 189 -0.11 -2.21 4.62
N ASN A 190 0.26 -1.88 3.39
CA ASN A 190 1.25 -2.63 2.64
C ASN A 190 2.38 -1.70 2.20
N MET A 191 3.50 -1.82 2.92
CA MET A 191 4.76 -1.11 2.70
C MET A 191 5.87 -2.06 2.22
N ARG A 192 5.52 -3.28 1.80
CA ARG A 192 6.50 -4.35 1.48
C ARG A 192 7.56 -3.89 0.49
N ALA A 193 7.12 -3.30 -0.62
CA ALA A 193 8.02 -2.85 -1.67
C ALA A 193 8.96 -1.74 -1.17
N GLN A 194 8.43 -0.73 -0.46
CA GLN A 194 9.21 0.40 0.05
C GLN A 194 10.24 -0.04 1.09
N LEU A 195 9.85 -0.90 2.05
CA LEU A 195 10.77 -1.36 3.08
C LEU A 195 11.89 -2.24 2.50
N ARG A 196 11.57 -3.12 1.54
CA ARG A 196 12.59 -3.94 0.87
C ARG A 196 13.53 -3.09 0.03
N ALA A 197 13.01 -2.13 -0.72
CA ALA A 197 13.85 -1.21 -1.50
C ALA A 197 14.72 -0.34 -0.60
N GLY A 198 14.21 0.12 0.55
CA GLY A 198 14.98 0.83 1.56
C GLY A 198 16.11 -0.01 2.15
N ALA A 199 15.83 -1.27 2.50
CA ALA A 199 16.84 -2.20 3.01
C ALA A 199 17.95 -2.48 1.97
N ILE A 200 17.57 -2.67 0.71
CA ILE A 200 18.51 -2.84 -0.40
C ILE A 200 19.33 -1.55 -0.60
N GLY A 201 18.67 -0.38 -0.65
CA GLY A 201 19.32 0.91 -0.83
C GLY A 201 20.31 1.25 0.28
N ALA A 202 19.98 0.91 1.53
CA ALA A 202 20.90 1.04 2.67
C ALA A 202 22.13 0.13 2.53
N GLY A 203 21.97 -1.07 1.98
CA GLY A 203 23.07 -2.01 1.72
C GLY A 203 24.04 -1.53 0.62
N PHE A 204 23.52 -0.86 -0.41
CA PHE A 204 24.34 -0.34 -1.52
C PHE A 204 24.94 1.05 -1.25
N GLY A 205 24.35 1.82 -0.33
CA GLY A 205 24.86 3.15 0.06
C GLY A 205 24.84 4.21 -1.06
N GLY A 206 25.08 5.46 -0.68
CA GLY A 206 25.29 6.56 -1.61
C GLY A 206 24.05 7.05 -2.38
N VAL A 207 24.29 7.75 -3.50
CA VAL A 207 23.27 8.45 -4.30
C VAL A 207 22.23 7.50 -4.92
N ILE A 208 22.61 6.26 -5.20
CA ILE A 208 21.71 5.24 -5.78
C ILE A 208 20.63 4.88 -4.75
N GLY A 209 21.03 4.59 -3.51
CA GLY A 209 20.08 4.31 -2.43
C GLY A 209 19.12 5.47 -2.16
N ALA A 210 19.62 6.71 -2.19
CA ALA A 210 18.81 7.91 -2.01
C ALA A 210 17.76 8.10 -3.14
N SER A 211 18.14 7.84 -4.40
CA SER A 211 17.24 8.01 -5.55
C SER A 211 16.07 7.01 -5.53
N VAL A 212 16.31 5.76 -5.16
CA VAL A 212 15.28 4.72 -5.05
C VAL A 212 14.31 5.06 -3.92
N ALA A 213 14.82 5.47 -2.75
CA ALA A 213 13.98 5.89 -1.64
C ALA A 213 13.08 7.09 -2.00
N ASN A 214 13.61 8.06 -2.75
CA ASN A 214 12.85 9.25 -3.16
C ASN A 214 11.78 8.94 -4.22
N ALA A 215 12.06 8.08 -5.20
CA ALA A 215 11.05 7.65 -6.17
C ALA A 215 9.84 7.02 -5.43
N MET A 216 10.13 6.07 -4.54
CA MET A 216 9.11 5.36 -3.76
C MET A 216 8.29 6.24 -2.81
N ALA A 217 8.91 7.27 -2.24
CA ALA A 217 8.22 8.20 -1.34
C ALA A 217 7.24 9.13 -2.07
N ASN A 218 7.43 9.38 -3.37
CA ASN A 218 6.66 10.38 -4.11
C ASN A 218 5.54 9.79 -4.99
N HIS A 219 5.39 8.46 -5.07
CA HIS A 219 4.39 7.84 -5.92
C HIS A 219 2.96 8.07 -5.42
N ASP A 220 2.11 8.51 -6.35
CA ASP A 220 0.68 8.70 -6.16
C ASP A 220 -0.06 7.52 -6.78
N ALA A 221 -0.33 6.48 -5.99
CA ALA A 221 -1.26 5.45 -6.41
C ALA A 221 -2.67 6.09 -6.53
N THR A 222 -3.24 6.03 -7.73
CA THR A 222 -4.63 6.45 -7.93
C THR A 222 -5.54 5.56 -7.11
N ALA A 223 -6.46 6.14 -6.36
CA ALA A 223 -7.39 5.36 -5.55
C ALA A 223 -8.32 4.53 -6.44
N GLN A 224 -8.52 3.26 -6.09
CA GLN A 224 -9.36 2.33 -6.83
C GLN A 224 -10.31 1.63 -5.86
N THR A 225 -11.60 1.55 -6.20
CA THR A 225 -12.58 0.80 -5.42
C THR A 225 -13.26 -0.24 -6.28
N HIS A 226 -13.34 -1.47 -5.78
CA HIS A 226 -13.97 -2.60 -6.45
C HIS A 226 -14.97 -3.29 -5.52
N ILE A 227 -16.03 -3.84 -6.10
CA ILE A 227 -16.91 -4.77 -5.39
C ILE A 227 -16.18 -6.10 -5.25
N VAL A 228 -16.27 -6.71 -4.08
CA VAL A 228 -15.58 -7.97 -3.73
C VAL A 228 -16.60 -9.05 -3.42
N ASP A 229 -16.29 -10.27 -3.86
CA ASP A 229 -17.02 -11.46 -3.43
C ASP A 229 -16.58 -11.84 -2.01
N GLU A 230 -17.55 -11.92 -1.10
CA GLU A 230 -17.34 -12.30 0.29
C GLU A 230 -16.72 -13.69 0.43
N MET A 231 -17.12 -14.64 -0.42
CA MET A 231 -16.55 -15.99 -0.39
C MET A 231 -15.07 -15.96 -0.78
N ALA A 232 -14.70 -15.17 -1.78
CA ALA A 232 -13.31 -14.99 -2.17
C ALA A 232 -12.48 -14.42 -1.00
N PHE A 233 -12.99 -13.38 -0.30
CA PHE A 233 -12.32 -12.80 0.87
C PHE A 233 -12.13 -13.83 2.00
N ASN A 234 -13.19 -14.57 2.33
CA ASN A 234 -13.20 -15.55 3.41
C ASN A 234 -12.38 -16.82 3.08
N SER A 235 -12.22 -17.14 1.79
CA SER A 235 -11.42 -18.30 1.34
C SER A 235 -9.90 -18.10 1.49
N VAL A 236 -9.44 -16.86 1.68
CA VAL A 236 -8.02 -16.56 1.87
C VAL A 236 -7.56 -17.09 3.23
N THR A 237 -6.81 -18.19 3.21
CA THR A 237 -6.27 -18.85 4.42
C THR A 237 -5.25 -17.99 5.14
N ASP A 238 -4.31 -17.39 4.38
CA ASP A 238 -3.27 -16.53 4.95
C ASP A 238 -3.71 -15.06 4.92
N GLU A 239 -4.06 -14.53 6.08
CA GLU A 239 -4.62 -13.19 6.24
C GLU A 239 -3.80 -12.06 5.58
N TYR A 240 -2.46 -12.14 5.60
CA TYR A 240 -1.60 -11.12 4.99
C TYR A 240 -1.82 -10.96 3.48
N LEU A 241 -2.29 -12.01 2.79
CA LEU A 241 -2.59 -11.95 1.35
C LEU A 241 -3.75 -10.99 1.06
N ARG A 242 -4.66 -10.77 2.02
CA ARG A 242 -5.74 -9.77 1.89
C ARG A 242 -5.19 -8.35 1.80
N GLY A 243 -4.03 -8.10 2.40
CA GLY A 243 -3.28 -6.84 2.30
C GLY A 243 -2.37 -6.73 1.07
N THR A 244 -2.47 -7.64 0.09
CA THR A 244 -1.68 -7.56 -1.16
C THR A 244 -2.46 -6.90 -2.30
N TYR A 245 -1.72 -6.45 -3.31
CA TYR A 245 -2.24 -5.82 -4.52
C TYR A 245 -1.57 -6.41 -5.75
N SER A 246 -2.26 -6.38 -6.88
CA SER A 246 -1.68 -6.79 -8.16
C SER A 246 -0.85 -5.66 -8.80
N PRO A 247 0.06 -5.97 -9.74
CA PRO A 247 0.79 -4.94 -10.48
C PRO A 247 -0.12 -4.01 -11.30
N ALA A 248 -1.31 -4.46 -11.70
CA ALA A 248 -2.27 -3.61 -12.41
C ALA A 248 -2.91 -2.55 -11.48
N GLU A 249 -3.06 -2.87 -10.20
CA GLU A 249 -3.65 -2.00 -9.19
C GLU A 249 -2.66 -0.93 -8.70
N ASN A 250 -1.37 -1.29 -8.61
CA ASN A 250 -0.30 -0.40 -8.15
C ASN A 250 1.00 -0.69 -8.93
N PRO A 251 1.10 -0.20 -10.18
CA PRO A 251 2.24 -0.47 -11.05
C PRO A 251 3.56 0.06 -10.48
N ASP A 252 3.47 1.13 -9.70
CA ASP A 252 4.62 1.82 -9.10
C ASP A 252 5.12 1.16 -7.81
N LYS A 253 4.40 0.14 -7.30
CA LYS A 253 4.72 -0.55 -6.06
C LYS A 253 4.86 0.42 -4.87
N GLY A 254 4.06 1.48 -4.85
CA GLY A 254 4.00 2.43 -3.74
C GLY A 254 3.44 1.78 -2.48
N SER A 255 3.65 2.43 -1.34
CA SER A 255 3.00 2.05 -0.09
C SER A 255 1.53 2.43 -0.13
N VAL A 256 0.65 1.48 0.20
CA VAL A 256 -0.80 1.64 0.05
C VAL A 256 -1.55 1.20 1.30
N PHE A 257 -2.69 1.86 1.52
CA PHE A 257 -3.77 1.34 2.35
C PHE A 257 -4.72 0.50 1.50
N ILE A 258 -5.13 -0.65 2.03
CA ILE A 258 -6.19 -1.50 1.46
C ILE A 258 -7.30 -1.61 2.50
N VAL A 259 -8.46 -1.05 2.19
CA VAL A 259 -9.60 -0.97 3.10
C VAL A 259 -10.74 -1.83 2.57
N TYR A 260 -11.15 -2.81 3.36
CA TYR A 260 -12.31 -3.67 3.12
C TYR A 260 -13.48 -3.19 3.96
N VAL A 261 -14.64 -3.00 3.34
CA VAL A 261 -15.88 -2.60 4.00
C VAL A 261 -17.00 -3.50 3.51
N ASP A 262 -17.52 -4.35 4.38
CA ASP A 262 -18.70 -5.20 4.17
C ASP A 262 -19.80 -4.76 5.15
N THR A 263 -20.90 -4.27 4.59
CA THR A 263 -22.04 -3.83 5.37
C THR A 263 -23.33 -4.36 4.76
N GLU A 264 -24.38 -4.34 5.57
CA GLU A 264 -25.75 -4.48 5.13
C GLU A 264 -26.53 -3.27 5.65
N ILE A 265 -27.18 -2.57 4.72
CA ILE A 265 -28.00 -1.39 5.00
C ILE A 265 -29.40 -1.65 4.42
N ASP A 266 -30.40 -1.64 5.28
CA ASP A 266 -31.81 -1.91 4.94
C ASP A 266 -32.01 -3.19 4.10
N GLY A 267 -31.30 -4.27 4.45
CA GLY A 267 -31.38 -5.57 3.77
C GLY A 267 -30.59 -5.68 2.46
N LYS A 268 -29.90 -4.61 2.02
CA LYS A 268 -28.96 -4.67 0.90
C LYS A 268 -27.55 -4.90 1.46
N LYS A 269 -26.89 -5.98 1.06
CA LYS A 269 -25.48 -6.24 1.41
C LYS A 269 -24.56 -5.74 0.30
N VAL A 270 -23.48 -5.03 0.68
CA VAL A 270 -22.43 -4.60 -0.24
C VAL A 270 -21.08 -4.88 0.42
N PHE A 271 -20.15 -5.43 -0.36
CA PHE A 271 -18.76 -5.60 0.03
C PHE A 271 -17.84 -4.91 -0.97
N THR A 272 -17.05 -3.94 -0.51
CA THR A 272 -16.06 -3.22 -1.32
C THR A 272 -14.65 -3.34 -0.78
N ARG A 273 -13.67 -3.29 -1.68
CA ARG A 273 -12.25 -3.09 -1.41
C ARG A 273 -11.78 -1.80 -2.05
N THR A 274 -11.13 -0.95 -1.26
CA THR A 274 -10.55 0.32 -1.71
C THR A 274 -9.04 0.28 -1.51
N LEU A 275 -8.29 0.57 -2.58
CA LEU A 275 -6.84 0.76 -2.57
C LEU A 275 -6.54 2.26 -2.65
N THR A 276 -5.64 2.78 -1.83
CA THR A 276 -5.20 4.19 -1.90
C THR A 276 -3.77 4.36 -1.42
N THR A 277 -3.11 5.44 -1.84
CA THR A 277 -1.72 5.75 -1.45
C THR A 277 -1.61 6.07 0.06
N MET A 278 -0.47 5.74 0.66
CA MET A 278 -0.11 6.14 2.04
C MET A 278 0.53 7.54 2.11
N LYS A 279 0.59 8.28 1.00
CA LYS A 279 1.14 9.63 0.97
C LYS A 279 0.19 10.59 1.67
N ALA A 280 0.67 11.19 2.76
CA ALA A 280 -0.07 12.21 3.48
C ALA A 280 -0.23 13.46 2.61
N GLN A 281 -1.46 13.99 2.53
CA GLN A 281 -1.67 15.32 1.98
C GLN A 281 -1.27 16.39 3.02
N PRO A 282 -0.92 17.61 2.60
CA PRO A 282 -0.64 18.69 3.54
C PRO A 282 -1.82 18.89 4.51
N ASN A 283 -1.57 18.75 5.81
CA ASN A 283 -2.54 18.86 6.91
C ASN A 283 -3.53 17.69 7.08
N HIS A 284 -3.33 16.58 6.37
CA HIS A 284 -4.19 15.40 6.49
C HIS A 284 -3.36 14.15 6.80
N ASP A 285 -3.92 13.28 7.63
CA ASP A 285 -3.35 11.98 7.93
C ASP A 285 -3.80 10.97 6.86
N ALA A 286 -2.85 10.28 6.24
CA ALA A 286 -3.13 9.39 5.11
C ALA A 286 -4.06 8.21 5.49
N LEU A 287 -4.03 7.73 6.73
CA LEU A 287 -4.94 6.68 7.20
C LEU A 287 -6.38 7.22 7.27
N THR A 288 -6.54 8.45 7.77
CA THR A 288 -7.85 9.12 7.82
C THR A 288 -8.42 9.30 6.42
N ASP A 289 -7.64 9.85 5.49
CA ASP A 289 -8.05 10.05 4.11
C ASP A 289 -8.45 8.71 3.44
N ALA A 290 -7.69 7.64 3.73
CA ALA A 290 -7.99 6.32 3.20
C ALA A 290 -9.32 5.75 3.71
N VAL A 291 -9.60 5.93 5.01
CA VAL A 291 -10.83 5.46 5.64
C VAL A 291 -12.03 6.26 5.13
N GLU A 292 -11.93 7.60 5.10
CA GLU A 292 -13.00 8.47 4.60
C GLU A 292 -13.32 8.19 3.12
N LEU A 293 -12.29 8.05 2.28
CA LEU A 293 -12.47 7.71 0.87
C LEU A 293 -13.13 6.34 0.68
N ALA A 294 -12.68 5.34 1.44
CA ALA A 294 -13.27 4.00 1.39
C ALA A 294 -14.74 4.01 1.82
N ILE A 295 -15.09 4.74 2.90
CA ILE A 295 -16.47 4.90 3.36
C ILE A 295 -17.31 5.60 2.30
N ALA A 296 -16.83 6.72 1.74
CA ALA A 296 -17.57 7.47 0.72
C ALA A 296 -17.86 6.62 -0.53
N ASN A 297 -16.85 5.90 -1.04
CA ASN A 297 -16.99 5.01 -2.18
C ASN A 297 -17.88 3.81 -1.86
N HIS A 298 -17.80 3.25 -0.66
CA HIS A 298 -18.66 2.16 -0.21
C HIS A 298 -20.13 2.59 -0.13
N LEU A 299 -20.40 3.71 0.56
CA LEU A 299 -21.76 4.26 0.69
C LEU A 299 -22.34 4.70 -0.66
N SER A 300 -21.52 4.95 -1.68
CA SER A 300 -22.01 5.22 -3.05
C SER A 300 -22.75 4.04 -3.67
N GLN A 301 -22.45 2.82 -3.24
CA GLN A 301 -23.12 1.59 -3.71
C GLN A 301 -24.55 1.44 -3.17
N TYR A 302 -24.89 2.20 -2.11
CA TYR A 302 -26.21 2.25 -1.49
C TYR A 302 -27.13 3.34 -2.05
N GLY A 303 -26.67 4.05 -3.08
CA GLY A 303 -27.46 5.09 -3.74
C GLY A 303 -28.89 4.64 -4.04
N VAL A 304 -29.84 5.45 -3.56
CA VAL A 304 -31.29 5.33 -3.67
C VAL A 304 -31.64 4.70 -5.01
N ALA A 305 -32.27 3.52 -4.97
CA ALA A 305 -32.92 2.97 -6.14
C ALA A 305 -33.90 4.03 -6.64
N LYS A 306 -33.45 4.86 -7.57
CA LYS A 306 -34.27 5.88 -8.21
C LYS A 306 -35.17 5.12 -9.16
N ASP A 307 -36.22 4.53 -8.62
CA ASP A 307 -37.36 3.96 -9.31
C ASP A 307 -37.03 3.26 -10.63
N ALA A 308 -36.17 2.24 -10.60
CA ALA A 308 -36.06 1.29 -11.70
C ALA A 308 -37.36 0.47 -11.89
N SER A 309 -38.40 0.72 -11.07
CA SER A 309 -39.73 0.12 -11.16
C SER A 309 -40.76 0.96 -11.97
N THR A 310 -40.43 2.17 -12.45
CA THR A 310 -41.38 3.03 -13.20
C THR A 310 -41.10 3.00 -14.72
N SER A 311 -40.89 1.81 -15.30
CA SER A 311 -40.80 1.65 -16.77
C SER A 311 -41.40 0.36 -17.34
N MET A 312 -42.31 -0.29 -16.60
CA MET A 312 -43.19 -1.34 -17.16
C MET A 312 -44.68 -1.01 -16.99
N GLN A 313 -45.06 0.24 -17.22
CA GLN A 313 -46.46 0.61 -17.37
C GLN A 313 -46.70 1.23 -18.75
N GLY A 314 -47.21 0.39 -19.66
CA GLY A 314 -48.10 0.80 -20.73
C GLY A 314 -47.49 1.49 -21.96
N HIS A 315 -46.88 0.71 -22.85
CA HIS A 315 -46.97 1.03 -24.28
C HIS A 315 -47.99 0.08 -24.92
N ASP A 316 -49.26 0.31 -24.59
CA ASP A 316 -50.38 -0.23 -25.35
C ASP A 316 -50.76 0.85 -26.37
N GLY A 317 -50.18 0.72 -27.56
CA GLY A 317 -50.22 1.71 -28.63
C GLY A 317 -50.57 1.06 -29.96
N SER A 318 -51.71 0.38 -29.99
CA SER A 318 -52.46 0.12 -31.21
C SER A 318 -52.62 1.41 -32.01
N GLN A 319 -52.01 1.50 -33.19
CA GLN A 319 -52.56 2.24 -34.33
C GLN A 319 -51.86 1.83 -35.64
N SER A 320 -52.56 0.99 -36.40
CA SER A 320 -52.41 0.93 -37.86
C SER A 320 -52.74 2.30 -38.46
N PRO A 321 -52.06 2.67 -39.55
CA PRO A 321 -52.81 3.12 -40.72
C PRO A 321 -52.36 2.41 -42.00
N SER A 322 -53.40 1.94 -42.68
CA SER A 322 -53.52 1.47 -44.04
C SER A 322 -53.31 2.57 -45.10
N ALA A 323 -52.93 2.13 -46.32
CA ALA A 323 -52.92 2.84 -47.61
C ALA A 323 -51.84 3.96 -47.75
N ASP A 324 -51.15 4.20 -48.86
CA ASP A 324 -51.48 4.15 -50.30
C ASP A 324 -50.15 4.06 -51.10
N ARG A 325 -49.95 3.18 -52.08
CA ARG A 325 -50.25 3.35 -53.52
C ARG A 325 -49.67 4.65 -54.14
N MET A 326 -48.60 4.55 -54.93
CA MET A 326 -48.48 5.20 -56.25
C MET A 326 -47.30 4.62 -57.04
N ALA A 327 -47.65 4.01 -58.15
CA ALA A 327 -46.78 3.71 -59.28
C ALA A 327 -46.47 5.02 -60.05
N GLY A 328 -45.30 5.10 -60.67
CA GLY A 328 -44.97 6.16 -61.61
C GLY A 328 -43.71 5.81 -62.40
N ALA A 329 -43.88 5.53 -63.68
CA ALA A 329 -42.85 5.16 -64.64
C ALA A 329 -42.35 6.39 -65.45
N SER A 330 -41.08 6.32 -65.88
CA SER A 330 -40.51 6.80 -67.17
C SER A 330 -40.52 8.33 -67.46
N PRO A 331 -39.66 8.88 -68.35
CA PRO A 331 -39.06 8.31 -69.58
C PRO A 331 -37.74 7.56 -69.43
#